data_AF-R7HFU9-F1
#
_entry.id   AF-R7HFU9-F1
#
_cell.length_a   1.000
_cell.length_b   1.000
_cell.length_c   1.000
_cell.angle_alpha   90.00
_cell.angle_beta   90.00
_cell.angle_gamma   90.00
#
_symmetry.space_group_name_H-M   'P 1'
#
loop_
_entity.id
_entity.type
_entity.pdbx_description
1 polymer ?
#
loop_
_entity_poly.entity_id
_entity_poly.type
_entity_poly.pdbx_seq_one_letter_code
_entity_poly.pdbx_strand_id
1 'polypeptide(L)'
;MIRKDLTIRYACGSYWIISTDVHLCTDASYHAPVMTNEAGYHIWNCLKKHFSIEETAETISGLYHISYENALQDTKEFILLLKQNGCMEEL
;
A
#
# COMPACT_ATOMS: atom_id res chain seq x y z
N MET A 1 1.33 -8.45 -7.68
CA MET A 1 1.08 -8.58 -6.23
C MET A 1 1.92 -7.56 -5.46
N ILE A 2 1.68 -7.29 -4.17
CA ILE A 2 2.62 -6.47 -3.37
C ILE A 2 3.92 -7.26 -3.19
N ARG A 3 5.07 -6.60 -3.40
CA ARG A 3 6.39 -7.19 -3.19
C ARG A 3 6.55 -7.74 -1.76
N LYS A 4 7.24 -8.87 -1.65
CA LYS A 4 7.39 -9.61 -0.37
C LYS A 4 8.32 -8.94 0.62
N ASP A 5 9.31 -8.20 0.14
CA ASP A 5 10.33 -7.50 0.94
C ASP A 5 9.85 -6.16 1.52
N LEU A 6 8.58 -5.81 1.35
CA LEU A 6 8.04 -4.55 1.86
C LEU A 6 7.38 -4.71 3.23
N THR A 7 7.59 -3.70 4.06
CA THR A 7 6.96 -3.60 5.37
C THR A 7 6.42 -2.20 5.61
N ILE A 8 5.35 -2.09 6.40
CA ILE A 8 4.75 -0.80 6.77
C ILE A 8 5.07 -0.48 8.25
N ARG A 9 5.46 0.76 8.55
CA ARG A 9 5.83 1.24 9.89
C ARG A 9 5.17 2.57 10.19
N TYR A 10 4.74 2.78 11.42
CA TYR A 10 4.23 4.07 11.86
C TYR A 10 5.36 4.91 12.47
N ALA A 11 5.57 6.11 11.94
CA ALA A 11 6.58 7.05 12.42
C ALA A 11 6.20 8.49 12.06
N CYS A 12 6.51 9.44 12.94
CA CYS A 12 6.28 10.87 12.71
C CYS A 12 4.84 11.23 12.27
N GLY A 13 3.83 10.54 12.82
CA GLY A 13 2.43 10.80 12.50
C GLY A 13 1.90 10.12 11.23
N SER A 14 2.74 9.41 10.49
CA SER A 14 2.39 8.80 9.20
C SER A 14 2.79 7.32 9.12
N TYR A 15 2.22 6.61 8.15
CA TYR A 15 2.63 5.25 7.81
C TYR A 15 3.64 5.28 6.66
N TRP A 16 4.69 4.48 6.79
CA TRP A 16 5.82 4.43 5.87
C TRP A 16 5.99 3.01 5.37
N ILE A 17 5.89 2.85 4.05
CA ILE A 17 6.17 1.60 3.37
C ILE A 17 7.63 1.64 2.94
N ILE A 18 8.41 0.68 3.44
CA ILE A 18 9.85 0.59 3.21
C ILE A 18 10.21 -0.82 2.74
N SER A 19 11.22 -0.91 1.88
CA SER A 19 11.86 -2.18 1.56
C SER A 19 12.80 -2.59 2.70
N THR A 20 12.75 -3.88 3.04
CA THR A 20 13.68 -4.53 3.96
C THR A 20 14.81 -5.24 3.22
N ASP A 21 14.85 -5.17 1.89
CA ASP A 21 15.93 -5.77 1.11
C ASP A 21 17.20 -4.95 1.29
N VAL A 22 18.13 -5.54 2.05
CA VAL A 22 19.41 -4.94 2.44
C VAL A 22 20.31 -4.66 1.22
N HIS A 23 20.08 -5.34 0.09
CA HIS A 23 20.90 -5.22 -1.12
C HIS A 23 20.51 -4.00 -1.98
N LEU A 24 19.34 -3.39 -1.73
CA LEU A 24 18.90 -2.15 -2.39
C LEU A 24 19.41 -0.88 -1.69
N CYS A 25 20.08 -1.02 -0.55
CA CYS A 25 20.60 0.10 0.25
C CYS A 25 22.03 0.53 -0.15
N THR A 26 22.72 -0.20 -1.03
CA THR A 26 24.15 0.01 -1.29
C THR A 26 24.50 0.51 -2.69
N ASP A 27 23.54 0.66 -3.60
CA ASP A 27 23.77 1.23 -4.93
C ASP A 27 22.49 1.86 -5.51
N ALA A 28 22.57 2.44 -6.72
CA ALA A 28 21.59 3.25 -7.48
C ALA A 28 20.12 2.75 -7.61
N SER A 29 19.73 1.72 -6.85
CA SER A 29 18.43 1.07 -6.77
C SER A 29 17.68 1.35 -5.45
N TYR A 30 18.11 2.35 -4.67
CA TYR A 30 17.36 2.82 -3.49
C TYR A 30 15.96 3.29 -3.90
N HIS A 31 14.93 2.59 -3.42
CA HIS A 31 13.55 3.01 -3.57
C HIS A 31 13.15 3.86 -2.35
N ALA A 32 12.79 5.11 -2.60
CA ALA A 32 12.34 6.01 -1.54
C ALA A 32 11.11 5.42 -0.81
N PRO A 33 11.04 5.55 0.53
CA PRO A 33 9.87 5.17 1.30
C PRO A 33 8.60 5.81 0.76
N VAL A 34 7.52 5.04 0.69
CA VAL A 34 6.20 5.57 0.33
C VAL A 34 5.47 5.96 1.61
N MET A 35 5.12 7.24 1.72
CA MET A 35 4.28 7.73 2.81
C MET A 35 2.81 7.49 2.51
N THR A 36 2.05 7.13 3.54
CA THR A 36 0.60 7.06 3.47
C THR A 36 -0.06 7.39 4.80
N ASN A 37 -1.36 7.69 4.73
CA ASN A 37 -2.20 7.96 5.88
C ASN A 37 -2.79 6.65 6.45
N GLU A 38 -3.70 6.78 7.42
CA GLU A 38 -4.35 5.63 8.05
C GLU A 38 -5.18 4.81 7.05
N ALA A 39 -5.93 5.44 6.16
CA ALA A 39 -6.72 4.74 5.15
C ALA A 39 -5.83 3.87 4.24
N GLY A 40 -4.69 4.40 3.78
CA GLY A 40 -3.73 3.62 3.00
C GLY A 40 -3.10 2.47 3.80
N TYR A 41 -2.91 2.62 5.12
CA TYR A 41 -2.49 1.50 5.98
C TYR A 41 -3.53 0.37 6.01
N HIS A 42 -4.81 0.68 6.09
CA HIS A 42 -5.85 -0.34 6.05
C HIS A 42 -5.98 -1.00 4.67
N ILE A 43 -5.91 -0.21 3.59
CA ILE A 43 -5.87 -0.75 2.21
C ILE A 43 -4.68 -1.69 2.05
N TRP A 44 -3.48 -1.28 2.49
CA TRP A 44 -2.28 -2.11 2.47
C TRP A 44 -2.49 -3.46 3.17
N ASN A 45 -3.12 -3.46 4.35
CA ASN A 45 -3.37 -4.70 5.11
C ASN A 45 -4.33 -5.66 4.39
N CYS A 46 -5.36 -5.14 3.70
CA CYS A 46 -6.24 -5.95 2.86
C CYS A 46 -5.46 -6.58 1.69
N LEU A 47 -4.65 -5.79 1.00
CA LEU A 47 -3.85 -6.26 -0.13
C LEU A 47 -2.79 -7.28 0.30
N LYS A 48 -2.17 -7.13 1.49
CA LYS A 48 -1.26 -8.14 2.07
C LYS A 48 -1.96 -9.45 2.44
N LYS A 49 -3.27 -9.43 2.67
CA LYS A 49 -4.11 -10.63 2.86
C LYS A 49 -4.62 -11.21 1.55
N HIS A 50 -4.15 -10.70 0.41
CA HIS A 50 -4.55 -11.13 -0.94
C HIS A 50 -6.01 -10.86 -1.30
N PHE A 51 -6.63 -9.86 -0.66
CA PHE A 51 -7.97 -9.43 -1.05
C PHE A 51 -7.93 -8.81 -2.45
N SER A 52 -9.00 -9.00 -3.20
CA SER A 52 -9.22 -8.32 -4.48
C SER A 52 -9.42 -6.81 -4.27
N ILE A 53 -9.46 -6.06 -5.37
CA ILE A 53 -9.74 -4.62 -5.34
C ILE A 53 -11.15 -4.39 -4.76
N GLU A 54 -12.11 -5.20 -5.18
CA GLU A 54 -13.51 -5.14 -4.77
C GLU A 54 -13.68 -5.51 -3.29
N GLU A 55 -13.06 -6.59 -2.83
CA GLU A 55 -13.08 -7.02 -1.41
C GLU A 55 -12.41 -5.98 -0.50
N THR A 56 -11.34 -5.36 -0.98
CA THR A 56 -10.66 -4.27 -0.26
C THR A 56 -11.59 -3.05 -0.17
N ALA A 57 -12.21 -2.64 -1.28
CA ALA A 57 -13.14 -1.52 -1.31
C ALA A 57 -14.34 -1.74 -0.38
N GLU A 58 -14.92 -2.94 -0.35
CA GLU A 58 -16.00 -3.29 0.58
C GLU A 58 -15.54 -3.20 2.05
N THR A 59 -14.35 -3.71 2.36
CA THR A 59 -13.77 -3.64 3.71
C THR A 59 -13.56 -2.18 4.16
N ILE A 60 -13.01 -1.34 3.29
CA ILE A 60 -12.71 0.07 3.58
C ILE A 60 -14.00 0.89 3.71
N SER A 61 -14.96 0.65 2.82
CA SER A 61 -16.30 1.23 2.89
C SER A 61 -16.95 0.97 4.25
N GLY A 62 -16.93 -0.29 4.70
CA GLY A 62 -17.46 -0.67 6.01
C GLY A 62 -16.72 -0.05 7.20
N LEU A 63 -15.38 0.03 7.12
CA LEU A 63 -14.54 0.55 8.20
C LEU A 63 -14.71 2.06 8.41
N TYR A 64 -14.80 2.82 7.32
CA TYR A 64 -14.85 4.29 7.36
C TYR A 64 -16.25 4.87 7.16
N HIS A 65 -17.26 4.03 6.97
CA HIS A 65 -18.65 4.44 6.69
C HIS A 65 -18.77 5.41 5.50
N ILE A 66 -18.00 5.15 4.45
CA ILE A 66 -18.04 5.89 3.18
C ILE A 66 -18.79 5.07 2.11
N SER A 67 -19.08 5.67 0.95
CA SER A 67 -19.65 4.91 -0.17
C SER A 67 -18.64 3.89 -0.71
N TYR A 68 -19.16 2.78 -1.23
CA TYR A 68 -18.33 1.78 -1.91
C TYR A 68 -17.55 2.39 -3.08
N GLU A 69 -18.16 3.30 -3.85
CA GLU A 69 -17.53 3.96 -4.99
C GLU A 69 -16.32 4.79 -4.56
N ASN A 70 -16.42 5.51 -3.44
CA ASN A 70 -15.30 6.29 -2.90
C ASN A 70 -14.19 5.36 -2.40
N ALA A 71 -14.54 4.31 -1.64
CA ALA A 71 -13.58 3.32 -1.17
C ALA A 71 -12.87 2.60 -2.33
N LEU A 72 -13.60 2.31 -3.41
CA LEU A 72 -13.06 1.70 -4.62
C LEU A 72 -12.08 2.63 -5.33
N GLN A 73 -12.42 3.92 -5.42
CA GLN A 73 -11.53 4.92 -6.00
C GLN A 73 -10.25 5.07 -5.17
N ASP A 74 -10.36 5.22 -3.85
CA ASP A 74 -9.22 5.29 -2.93
C ASP A 74 -8.32 4.04 -3.04
N THR A 75 -8.92 2.85 -3.13
CA THR A 75 -8.19 1.59 -3.32
C THR A 75 -7.41 1.58 -4.63
N LYS A 76 -8.02 2.04 -5.74
CA LYS A 76 -7.36 2.11 -7.05
C LYS A 76 -6.22 3.13 -7.06
N GLU A 77 -6.43 4.29 -6.48
CA GLU A 77 -5.41 5.34 -6.36
C GLU A 77 -4.23 4.88 -5.53
N PHE A 78 -4.49 4.19 -4.42
CA PHE A 78 -3.43 3.62 -3.59
C PHE A 78 -2.64 2.53 -4.34
N ILE A 79 -3.31 1.64 -5.08
CA ILE A 79 -2.63 0.64 -5.92
C ILE A 79 -1.77 1.32 -6.99
N LEU A 80 -2.25 2.40 -7.62
CA LEU A 80 -1.48 3.15 -8.59
C LEU A 80 -0.22 3.77 -7.96
N LEU A 81 -0.35 4.36 -6.77
CA LEU A 81 0.78 4.88 -5.98
C LEU A 81 1.82 3.77 -5.73
N LEU A 82 1.39 2.58 -5.32
CA LEU A 82 2.30 1.45 -5.11
C LEU A 82 3.02 1.03 -6.40
N LYS A 83 2.32 0.97 -7.54
CA LYS A 83 2.94 0.65 -8.83
C LYS A 83 4.00 1.67 -9.24
N GLN A 84 3.67 2.97 -9.14
CA GLN A 84 4.57 4.05 -9.50
C GLN A 84 5.85 4.08 -8.65
N ASN A 85 5.76 3.59 -7.41
CA ASN A 85 6.89 3.50 -6.50
C ASN A 85 7.58 2.12 -6.51
N GLY A 86 7.31 1.27 -7.50
CA GLY A 86 7.94 -0.04 -7.64
C GLY A 86 7.64 -1.01 -6.49
N CYS A 87 6.52 -0.81 -5.80
CA CYS A 87 6.10 -1.62 -4.65
C CYS A 87 5.29 -2.86 -5.03
N MET A 88 4.92 -2.99 -6.31
CA MET A 88 4.22 -4.16 -6.84
C MET A 88 5.15 -4.96 -7.75
N GLU A 89 5.01 -6.29 -7.69
CA GLU A 89 5.63 -7.21 -8.64
C GLU A 89 5.02 -6.98 -10.03
N GLU A 90 5.87 -6.86 -11.06
CA GLU A 90 5.45 -6.97 -12.46
C GLU A 90 4.93 -8.40 -12.71
N LEU A 91 3.80 -8.52 -13.39
CA LEU A 91 3.22 -9.80 -13.78
C LEU A 91 3.97 -10.40 -14.97
#